data_AF-L9VJM6-F1
#
_entry.id   AF-L9VJM6-F1
#
_cell.length_a   1.000
_cell.length_b   1.000
_cell.length_c   1.000
_cell.angle_alpha   90.00
_cell.angle_beta   90.00
_cell.angle_gamma   90.00
#
_symmetry.space_group_name_H-M   'P 1'
#
loop_
_entity.id
_entity.type
_entity.pdbx_description
1 polymer ?
#
loop_
_entity_poly.entity_id
_entity_poly.type
_entity_poly.pdbx_seq_one_letter_code
_entity_poly.pdbx_strand_id
1 'polypeptide(L)'
;LPLCAYTGYLLWDGRDSLFLLTKAVAFMGLIYLPAETIPVVRTWLIETTAVQTHYGMELLGHSPGINEGANGYQSRFDFDSDETVTGRTTYIILACTGLGSMAIFGGLVAAVKAPFKRKAIAFAMAIGVIWFLNLVRNVFIGLASPWGWFQQEWLVSFMTTYMGAEESRVSFLVAHNYIAQSLSIVALVGITYLLVKILPEILEPLEDVLFVLTGNEYDLFEALGKDEVRADGGPDQQ
;
A
#
# COMPACT_ATOMS: atom_id res chain seq x y z
N LEU A 1 -10.15 3.68 -19.30
CA LEU A 1 -11.42 3.95 -20.00
C LEU A 1 -12.08 2.69 -20.57
N PRO A 2 -11.45 1.84 -21.39
CA PRO A 2 -12.11 0.63 -21.93
C PRO A 2 -12.54 -0.35 -20.83
N LEU A 3 -11.71 -0.55 -19.80
CA LEU A 3 -12.08 -1.39 -18.64
C LEU A 3 -13.28 -0.82 -17.87
N CYS A 4 -13.32 0.51 -17.66
CA CYS A 4 -14.44 1.17 -16.97
C CYS A 4 -15.77 0.99 -17.73
N ALA A 5 -15.73 1.09 -19.07
CA ALA A 5 -16.90 0.88 -19.92
C ALA A 5 -17.35 -0.60 -19.90
N TYR A 6 -16.40 -1.54 -19.91
CA TYR A 6 -16.67 -2.97 -19.80
C TYR A 6 -17.29 -3.34 -18.44
N THR A 7 -16.74 -2.82 -17.33
CA THR A 7 -17.33 -2.98 -15.99
C THR A 7 -18.74 -2.39 -15.94
N GLY A 8 -18.97 -1.24 -16.57
CA GLY A 8 -20.31 -0.63 -16.67
C GLY A 8 -21.30 -1.50 -17.45
N TYR A 9 -20.86 -2.15 -18.52
CA TYR A 9 -21.67 -3.11 -19.28
C TYR A 9 -22.02 -4.35 -18.43
N LEU A 10 -21.05 -4.93 -17.72
CA LEU A 10 -21.29 -6.08 -16.83
C LEU A 10 -22.24 -5.73 -15.67
N LEU A 11 -22.18 -4.49 -15.16
CA LEU A 11 -23.09 -4.02 -14.12
C LEU A 11 -24.52 -3.87 -14.63
N TRP A 12 -24.67 -3.40 -15.88
CA TRP A 12 -25.96 -3.29 -16.55
C TRP A 12 -26.60 -4.67 -16.81
N ASP A 13 -25.78 -5.70 -17.01
CA ASP A 13 -26.24 -7.08 -17.26
C ASP A 13 -26.68 -7.84 -16.00
N GLY A 14 -26.80 -7.15 -14.85
CA GLY A 14 -27.50 -7.66 -13.67
C GLY A 14 -26.65 -8.41 -12.64
N ARG A 15 -25.32 -8.23 -12.64
CA ARG A 15 -24.44 -8.85 -11.63
C ARG A 15 -24.38 -8.03 -10.34
N ASP A 16 -25.27 -8.35 -9.41
CA ASP A 16 -25.42 -7.63 -8.12
C ASP A 16 -24.16 -7.64 -7.24
N SER A 17 -23.25 -8.60 -7.41
CA SER A 17 -21.98 -8.67 -6.66
C SER A 17 -21.04 -7.48 -6.95
N LEU A 18 -21.12 -6.88 -8.15
CA LEU A 18 -20.38 -5.67 -8.50
C LEU A 18 -20.78 -4.43 -7.66
N PHE A 19 -21.94 -4.46 -6.99
CA PHE A 19 -22.29 -3.42 -6.02
C PHE A 19 -21.36 -3.44 -4.80
N LEU A 20 -20.82 -4.60 -4.39
CA LEU A 20 -19.84 -4.69 -3.31
C LEU A 20 -18.53 -3.99 -3.71
N LEU A 21 -18.08 -4.17 -4.95
CA LEU A 21 -16.90 -3.47 -5.46
C LEU A 21 -17.09 -1.96 -5.51
N THR A 22 -18.26 -1.52 -5.98
CA THR A 22 -18.60 -0.08 -6.00
C THR A 22 -18.62 0.51 -4.58
N LYS A 23 -19.20 -0.23 -3.63
CA LYS A 23 -19.21 0.14 -2.21
C LYS A 23 -17.80 0.20 -1.61
N ALA A 24 -16.93 -0.76 -1.96
CA ALA A 24 -15.54 -0.75 -1.54
C ALA A 24 -14.82 0.51 -2.03
N VAL A 25 -14.95 0.85 -3.31
CA VAL A 25 -14.38 2.08 -3.90
C VAL A 25 -14.93 3.34 -3.21
N ALA A 26 -16.23 3.39 -2.90
CA ALA A 26 -16.81 4.51 -2.16
C ALA A 26 -16.17 4.67 -0.77
N PHE A 27 -15.98 3.58 -0.02
CA PHE A 27 -15.29 3.63 1.28
C PHE A 27 -13.80 3.93 1.16
N MET A 28 -13.12 3.45 0.10
CA MET A 28 -11.75 3.87 -0.20
C MET A 28 -11.66 5.39 -0.35
N GLY A 29 -12.59 5.98 -1.11
CA GLY A 29 -12.71 7.43 -1.27
C GLY A 29 -12.92 8.14 0.07
N LEU A 30 -13.80 7.62 0.93
CA LEU A 30 -14.02 8.18 2.27
C LEU A 30 -12.77 8.18 3.16
N ILE A 31 -11.87 7.20 2.99
CA ILE A 31 -10.60 7.14 3.74
C ILE A 31 -9.53 8.05 3.12
N TYR A 32 -9.41 8.04 1.78
CA TYR A 32 -8.34 8.73 1.07
C TYR A 32 -8.60 10.23 0.93
N LEU A 33 -9.83 10.62 0.56
CA LEU A 33 -10.15 12.01 0.20
C LEU A 33 -9.91 13.02 1.33
N PRO A 34 -10.16 12.74 2.62
CA PRO A 34 -9.84 13.69 3.68
C PRO A 34 -8.35 14.05 3.72
N ALA A 35 -7.45 13.09 3.51
CA ALA A 35 -6.01 13.37 3.48
C ALA A 35 -5.57 14.12 2.21
N GLU A 36 -6.27 13.91 1.10
CA GLU A 36 -6.02 14.66 -0.12
C GLU A 36 -6.62 16.07 -0.05
N THR A 37 -7.75 16.29 0.62
CA THR A 37 -8.46 17.59 0.52
C THR A 37 -8.30 18.49 1.74
N ILE A 38 -7.96 17.93 2.91
CA ILE A 38 -7.85 18.67 4.16
C ILE A 38 -6.36 18.84 4.52
N PRO A 39 -5.80 20.07 4.44
CA PRO A 39 -4.38 20.31 4.68
C PRO A 39 -3.88 19.82 6.04
N VAL A 40 -4.69 19.93 7.09
CA VAL A 40 -4.33 19.48 8.44
C VAL A 40 -4.12 17.97 8.48
N VAL A 41 -5.00 17.20 7.85
CA VAL A 41 -4.90 15.73 7.79
C VAL A 41 -3.67 15.31 6.97
N ARG A 42 -3.47 15.99 5.83
CA ARG A 42 -2.31 15.78 4.95
C ARG A 42 -1.00 16.02 5.69
N THR A 43 -0.87 17.18 6.32
CA THR A 43 0.31 17.60 7.09
C THR A 43 0.59 16.60 8.20
N TRP A 44 -0.44 16.27 8.98
CA TRP A 44 -0.32 15.32 10.08
C TRP A 44 0.18 13.96 9.61
N LEU A 45 -0.36 13.40 8.52
CA LEU A 45 0.09 12.11 7.98
C LEU A 45 1.55 12.17 7.50
N ILE A 46 1.90 13.18 6.70
CA ILE A 46 3.25 13.31 6.12
C ILE A 46 4.29 13.45 7.23
N GLU A 47 4.09 14.40 8.15
CA GLU A 47 5.07 14.71 9.20
C GLU A 47 5.13 13.60 10.26
N THR A 48 3.99 12.99 10.62
CA THR A 48 4.01 11.84 11.54
C THR A 48 4.76 10.65 10.95
N THR A 49 4.52 10.34 9.65
CA THR A 49 5.29 9.29 8.98
C THR A 49 6.77 9.64 8.91
N ALA A 50 7.13 10.91 8.66
CA ALA A 50 8.53 11.34 8.65
C ALA A 50 9.21 11.17 10.01
N VAL A 51 8.58 11.63 11.08
CA VAL A 51 9.10 11.50 12.47
C VAL A 51 9.28 10.03 12.85
N GLN A 52 8.30 9.18 12.56
CA GLN A 52 8.41 7.75 12.88
C GLN A 52 9.45 7.03 12.02
N THR A 53 9.61 7.44 10.77
CA THR A 53 10.66 6.92 9.90
C THR A 53 12.04 7.34 10.43
N HIS A 54 12.20 8.61 10.81
CA HIS A 54 13.43 9.12 11.41
C HIS A 54 13.78 8.36 12.69
N TYR A 55 12.82 8.15 13.59
CA TYR A 55 13.03 7.29 14.77
C TYR A 55 13.49 5.87 14.40
N GLY A 56 12.92 5.29 13.34
CA GLY A 56 13.38 4.02 12.79
C GLY A 56 14.82 4.03 12.28
N MET A 57 15.29 5.15 11.73
CA MET A 57 16.70 5.33 11.34
C MET A 57 17.60 5.45 12.57
N GLU A 58 17.15 6.15 13.63
CA GLU A 58 17.91 6.31 14.87
C GLU A 58 18.16 4.98 15.56
N LEU A 59 17.17 4.08 15.55
CA LEU A 59 17.31 2.71 16.05
C LEU A 59 18.40 1.92 15.31
N LEU A 60 18.72 2.30 14.06
CA LEU A 60 19.77 1.71 13.25
C LEU A 60 21.10 2.50 13.33
N GLY A 61 21.19 3.49 14.22
CA GLY A 61 22.40 4.27 14.46
C GLY A 61 22.57 5.49 13.54
N HIS A 62 21.52 5.90 12.82
CA HIS A 62 21.56 7.06 11.93
C HIS A 62 20.59 8.15 12.41
N SER A 63 21.07 9.37 12.69
CA SER A 63 20.22 10.51 13.08
C SER A 63 20.44 11.71 12.15
N PRO A 64 19.85 11.71 10.95
CA PRO A 64 20.02 12.79 9.98
C PRO A 64 19.26 14.08 10.34
N GLY A 65 18.64 14.20 11.52
CA GLY A 65 17.66 15.27 11.77
C GLY A 65 16.46 15.28 10.79
N ILE A 66 15.58 16.27 10.94
CA ILE A 66 14.44 16.54 10.05
C ILE A 66 14.38 18.03 9.73
N ASN A 67 14.19 18.37 8.46
CA ASN A 67 13.92 19.74 8.02
C ASN A 67 12.85 19.80 6.91
N GLU A 68 12.58 21.02 6.43
CA GLU A 68 11.56 21.26 5.42
C GLU A 68 11.97 20.70 4.06
N GLY A 69 11.12 19.85 3.49
CA GLY A 69 11.29 19.32 2.13
C GLY A 69 10.79 20.29 1.07
N ALA A 70 11.11 20.00 -0.20
CA ALA A 70 10.62 20.79 -1.35
C ALA A 70 9.09 20.81 -1.49
N ASN A 71 8.40 19.92 -0.77
CA ASN A 71 6.95 19.85 -0.65
C ASN A 71 6.36 20.78 0.41
N GLY A 72 7.19 21.51 1.18
CA GLY A 72 6.75 22.46 2.21
C GLY A 72 6.33 21.83 3.55
N TYR A 73 6.76 20.59 3.82
CA TYR A 73 6.48 19.88 5.07
C TYR A 73 7.78 19.54 5.80
N GLN A 74 7.73 19.41 7.13
CA GLN A 74 8.85 18.94 7.95
C GLN A 74 9.05 17.42 7.77
N SER A 75 9.54 17.03 6.59
CA SER A 75 9.57 15.64 6.17
C SER A 75 10.82 15.20 5.42
N ARG A 76 11.81 16.08 5.27
CA ARG A 76 13.12 15.78 4.67
C ARG A 76 14.10 15.32 5.73
N PHE A 77 14.81 14.23 5.46
CA PHE A 77 15.89 13.77 6.33
C PHE A 77 17.16 14.58 6.02
N ASP A 78 17.77 15.23 7.00
CA ASP A 78 18.87 16.19 6.75
C ASP A 78 20.25 15.53 6.77
N PHE A 79 20.43 14.52 5.93
CA PHE A 79 21.75 13.92 5.72
C PHE A 79 22.72 14.95 5.13
N ASP A 80 23.94 14.99 5.66
CA ASP A 80 25.03 15.78 5.10
C ASP A 80 25.43 15.20 3.72
N SER A 81 25.40 16.05 2.69
CA SER A 81 25.77 15.64 1.33
C SER A 81 27.24 15.28 1.19
N ASP A 82 28.10 15.84 2.05
CA ASP A 82 29.55 15.60 2.00
C ASP A 82 29.94 14.30 2.73
N GLU A 83 29.10 13.84 3.66
CA GLU A 83 29.31 12.59 4.41
C GLU A 83 28.64 11.37 3.76
N THR A 84 27.79 11.58 2.76
CA THR A 84 26.99 10.51 2.12
C THR A 84 27.45 10.17 0.72
N VAL A 85 27.39 8.89 0.36
CA VAL A 85 27.93 8.36 -0.90
C VAL A 85 27.28 9.00 -2.13
N THR A 86 25.99 9.29 -2.08
CA THR A 86 25.26 9.85 -3.22
C THR A 86 25.08 11.36 -3.16
N GLY A 87 25.39 11.99 -2.01
CA GLY A 87 25.05 13.39 -1.75
C GLY A 87 23.55 13.71 -1.79
N ARG A 88 22.68 12.68 -1.77
CA ARG A 88 21.23 12.84 -1.89
C ARG A 88 20.53 12.50 -0.58
N THR A 89 19.43 13.22 -0.36
CA THR A 89 18.45 12.84 0.66
C THR A 89 17.04 12.74 0.09
N THR A 90 16.14 12.17 0.87
CA THR A 90 14.72 11.96 0.55
C THR A 90 13.83 12.71 1.53
N TYR A 91 12.58 12.93 1.12
CA TYR A 91 11.54 13.48 1.98
C TYR A 91 10.24 12.69 1.79
N ILE A 92 9.45 12.60 2.87
CA ILE A 92 8.17 11.90 2.84
C ILE A 92 7.11 12.80 2.18
N ILE A 93 6.36 12.21 1.26
CA ILE A 93 5.15 12.80 0.65
C ILE A 93 3.93 11.94 1.01
N LEU A 94 2.72 12.40 0.69
CA LEU A 94 1.48 11.68 1.02
C LEU A 94 1.49 10.23 0.50
N ALA A 95 2.01 9.98 -0.71
CA ALA A 95 2.12 8.64 -1.28
C ALA A 95 3.03 7.69 -0.48
N CYS A 96 3.94 8.21 0.34
CA CYS A 96 4.83 7.42 1.20
C CYS A 96 4.25 7.13 2.59
N THR A 97 3.02 7.56 2.88
CA THR A 97 2.36 7.32 4.19
C THR A 97 1.70 5.93 4.27
N GLY A 98 1.62 5.21 3.14
CA GLY A 98 0.88 3.94 3.05
C GLY A 98 -0.64 4.11 2.98
N LEU A 99 -1.14 5.36 2.97
CA LEU A 99 -2.58 5.67 2.96
C LEU A 99 -3.32 5.00 1.80
N GLY A 100 -2.71 4.90 0.61
CA GLY A 100 -3.33 4.25 -0.54
C GLY A 100 -3.73 2.79 -0.26
N SER A 101 -2.80 1.99 0.26
CA SER A 101 -3.07 0.60 0.63
C SER A 101 -4.04 0.49 1.81
N MET A 102 -3.93 1.38 2.80
CA MET A 102 -4.87 1.47 3.92
C MET A 102 -6.30 1.76 3.45
N ALA A 103 -6.46 2.68 2.50
CA ALA A 103 -7.75 2.99 1.91
C ALA A 103 -8.31 1.79 1.16
N ILE A 104 -7.51 1.11 0.32
CA ILE A 104 -7.91 -0.12 -0.41
C ILE A 104 -8.47 -1.17 0.54
N PHE A 105 -7.67 -1.62 1.51
CA PHE A 105 -8.10 -2.68 2.42
C PHE A 105 -9.17 -2.20 3.41
N GLY A 106 -9.08 -0.96 3.88
CA GLY A 106 -10.08 -0.38 4.75
C GLY A 106 -11.45 -0.28 4.07
N GLY A 107 -11.48 0.11 2.80
CA GLY A 107 -12.69 0.16 1.99
C GLY A 107 -13.28 -1.22 1.72
N LEU A 108 -12.42 -2.20 1.41
CA LEU A 108 -12.81 -3.61 1.24
C LEU A 108 -13.44 -4.18 2.53
N VAL A 109 -12.78 -4.03 3.67
CA VAL A 109 -13.29 -4.45 4.98
C VAL A 109 -14.61 -3.73 5.31
N ALA A 110 -14.73 -2.45 4.98
CA ALA A 110 -15.96 -1.68 5.20
C ALA A 110 -17.12 -2.14 4.30
N ALA A 111 -16.85 -2.59 3.07
CA ALA A 111 -17.86 -3.01 2.12
C ALA A 111 -18.55 -4.33 2.48
N VAL A 112 -17.77 -5.33 2.92
CA VAL A 112 -18.26 -6.68 3.20
C VAL A 112 -19.29 -6.73 4.33
N LYS A 113 -20.23 -7.67 4.23
CA LYS A 113 -21.28 -7.91 5.22
C LYS A 113 -20.76 -8.89 6.28
N ALA A 114 -20.25 -8.34 7.39
CA ALA A 114 -19.78 -9.14 8.51
C ALA A 114 -20.08 -8.42 9.85
N PRO A 115 -20.11 -9.14 10.99
CA PRO A 115 -20.30 -8.54 12.30
C PRO A 115 -19.27 -7.44 12.58
N PHE A 116 -19.71 -6.30 13.12
CA PHE A 116 -18.86 -5.12 13.32
C PHE A 116 -17.57 -5.43 14.11
N LYS A 117 -17.64 -6.32 15.11
CA LYS A 117 -16.47 -6.75 15.88
C LYS A 117 -15.38 -7.38 15.00
N ARG A 118 -15.75 -8.28 14.08
CA ARG A 118 -14.80 -8.91 13.15
C ARG A 118 -14.22 -7.88 12.17
N LYS A 119 -15.06 -6.96 11.68
CA LYS A 119 -14.63 -5.86 10.81
C LYS A 119 -13.63 -4.93 11.48
N ALA A 120 -13.89 -4.52 12.73
CA ALA A 120 -12.98 -3.67 13.48
C ALA A 120 -11.63 -4.34 13.72
N ILE A 121 -11.62 -5.64 14.05
CA ILE A 121 -10.37 -6.41 14.23
C ILE A 121 -9.60 -6.51 12.90
N ALA A 122 -10.27 -6.88 11.81
CA ALA A 122 -9.65 -6.98 10.49
C ALA A 122 -9.11 -5.64 10.00
N PHE A 123 -9.87 -4.55 10.19
CA PHE A 123 -9.46 -3.20 9.85
C PHE A 123 -8.23 -2.78 10.66
N ALA A 124 -8.27 -2.88 11.98
CA ALA A 124 -7.15 -2.50 12.84
C ALA A 124 -5.88 -3.31 12.52
N MET A 125 -6.04 -4.62 12.27
CA MET A 125 -4.94 -5.49 11.85
C MET A 125 -4.34 -5.03 10.51
N ALA A 126 -5.16 -4.85 9.48
CA ALA A 126 -4.67 -4.46 8.16
C ALA A 126 -3.98 -3.08 8.20
N ILE A 127 -4.62 -2.08 8.82
CA ILE A 127 -4.05 -0.74 8.96
C ILE A 127 -2.72 -0.78 9.73
N GLY A 128 -2.67 -1.50 10.85
CA GLY A 128 -1.48 -1.62 11.67
C GLY A 128 -0.31 -2.28 10.93
N VAL A 129 -0.56 -3.39 10.23
CA VAL A 129 0.45 -4.10 9.45
C VAL A 129 0.95 -3.23 8.29
N ILE A 130 0.04 -2.60 7.54
CA ILE A 130 0.42 -1.71 6.42
C ILE A 130 1.24 -0.53 6.93
N TRP A 131 0.82 0.10 8.03
CA TRP A 131 1.54 1.24 8.62
C TRP A 131 2.97 0.83 9.00
N PHE A 132 3.10 -0.29 9.72
CA PHE A 132 4.41 -0.81 10.13
C PHE A 132 5.32 -1.13 8.94
N LEU A 133 4.82 -1.88 7.95
CA LEU A 133 5.60 -2.24 6.76
C LEU A 133 5.97 -1.01 5.93
N ASN A 134 5.10 0.01 5.89
CA ASN A 134 5.39 1.27 5.23
C ASN A 134 6.50 2.05 5.94
N LEU A 135 6.56 2.05 7.28
CA LEU A 135 7.68 2.63 8.01
C LEU A 135 8.98 1.90 7.68
N VAL A 136 8.98 0.56 7.71
CA VAL A 136 10.15 -0.26 7.34
C VAL A 136 10.64 0.09 5.93
N ARG A 137 9.71 0.21 4.97
CA ARG A 137 10.00 0.62 3.60
C ARG A 137 10.67 2.00 3.55
N ASN A 138 10.12 2.98 4.28
CA ASN A 138 10.64 4.34 4.26
C ASN A 138 12.02 4.44 4.93
N VAL A 139 12.24 3.71 6.03
CA VAL A 139 13.57 3.62 6.67
C VAL A 139 14.57 3.01 5.70
N PHE A 140 14.21 1.90 5.06
CA PHE A 140 15.05 1.23 4.07
C PHE A 140 15.44 2.17 2.92
N ILE A 141 14.47 2.83 2.29
CA ILE A 141 14.75 3.75 1.15
C ILE A 141 15.52 4.98 1.62
N GLY A 142 15.16 5.53 2.78
CA GLY A 142 15.78 6.72 3.34
C GLY A 142 17.22 6.53 3.78
N LEU A 143 17.63 5.29 4.10
CA LEU A 143 19.04 4.95 4.36
C LEU A 143 19.76 4.48 3.09
N ALA A 144 19.14 3.64 2.27
CA ALA A 144 19.76 3.10 1.06
C ALA A 144 20.13 4.20 0.06
N SER A 145 19.32 5.25 -0.04
CA SER A 145 19.54 6.37 -0.96
C SER A 145 20.84 7.15 -0.64
N PRO A 146 21.01 7.79 0.53
CA PRO A 146 22.22 8.54 0.87
C PRO A 146 23.46 7.64 0.93
N TRP A 147 23.37 6.48 1.59
CA TRP A 147 24.52 5.58 1.81
C TRP A 147 24.90 4.74 0.59
N GLY A 148 24.18 4.87 -0.52
CA GLY A 148 24.58 4.25 -1.78
C GLY A 148 24.63 2.71 -1.73
N TRP A 149 23.70 2.05 -1.01
CA TRP A 149 23.69 0.58 -0.89
C TRP A 149 23.70 -0.16 -2.23
N PHE A 150 23.22 0.47 -3.30
CA PHE A 150 23.23 -0.08 -4.67
C PHE A 150 24.09 0.72 -5.66
N GLN A 151 25.18 1.33 -5.18
CA GLN A 151 26.15 2.08 -6.00
C GLN A 151 27.32 1.21 -6.51
N GLN A 152 27.08 -0.08 -6.80
CA GLN A 152 28.12 -0.93 -7.40
C GLN A 152 28.32 -0.57 -8.87
N GLU A 153 29.58 -0.46 -9.33
CA GLU A 153 29.93 -0.01 -10.68
C GLU A 153 29.15 -0.70 -11.80
N TRP A 154 29.00 -2.02 -11.74
CA TRP A 154 28.27 -2.79 -12.75
C TRP A 154 26.77 -2.43 -12.80
N LEU A 155 26.18 -2.16 -11.63
CA LEU A 155 24.76 -1.84 -11.49
C LEU A 155 24.48 -0.41 -11.90
N VAL A 156 25.35 0.52 -11.49
CA VAL A 156 25.32 1.92 -11.92
C VAL A 156 25.45 1.99 -13.43
N SER A 157 26.47 1.36 -14.00
CA SER A 157 26.70 1.34 -15.46
C SER A 157 25.51 0.77 -16.21
N PHE A 158 24.92 -0.33 -15.72
CA PHE A 158 23.71 -0.90 -16.31
C PHE A 158 22.53 0.08 -16.26
N MET A 159 22.27 0.68 -15.09
CA MET A 159 21.14 1.59 -14.88
C MET A 159 21.29 2.91 -15.65
N THR A 160 22.49 3.47 -15.74
CA THR A 160 22.72 4.71 -16.50
C THR A 160 22.67 4.46 -18.00
N THR A 161 23.26 3.35 -18.47
CA THR A 161 23.38 3.05 -19.90
C THR A 161 22.08 2.56 -20.53
N TYR A 162 21.38 1.63 -19.87
CA TYR A 162 20.19 0.96 -20.44
C TYR A 162 18.88 1.54 -19.92
N MET A 163 18.85 2.06 -18.69
CA MET A 163 17.63 2.60 -18.08
C MET A 163 17.60 4.15 -18.06
N GLY A 164 18.66 4.81 -18.54
CA GLY A 164 18.76 6.28 -18.56
C GLY A 164 18.72 6.92 -17.17
N ALA A 165 19.13 6.18 -16.13
CA ALA A 165 19.14 6.69 -14.77
C ALA A 165 20.27 7.71 -14.56
N GLU A 166 20.05 8.65 -13.65
CA GLU A 166 21.11 9.49 -13.12
C GLU A 166 21.93 8.68 -12.09
N GLU A 167 23.25 8.76 -12.14
CA GLU A 167 24.18 8.01 -11.27
C GLU A 167 23.86 8.18 -9.78
N SER A 168 23.63 9.42 -9.34
CA SER A 168 23.27 9.76 -7.96
C SER A 168 21.94 9.12 -7.51
N ARG A 169 21.06 8.74 -8.44
CA ARG A 169 19.71 8.20 -8.18
C ARG A 169 19.63 6.69 -8.25
N VAL A 170 20.67 6.00 -8.69
CA VAL A 170 20.64 4.53 -8.88
C VAL A 170 20.24 3.84 -7.59
N SER A 171 20.86 4.18 -6.46
CA SER A 171 20.54 3.55 -5.17
C SER A 171 19.08 3.74 -4.75
N PHE A 172 18.56 4.95 -4.92
CA PHE A 172 17.15 5.23 -4.66
C PHE A 172 16.23 4.42 -5.57
N LEU A 173 16.52 4.36 -6.88
CA LEU A 173 15.67 3.67 -7.86
C LEU A 173 15.63 2.17 -7.59
N VAL A 174 16.79 1.55 -7.31
CA VAL A 174 16.87 0.13 -6.97
C VAL A 174 16.10 -0.17 -5.68
N ALA A 175 16.32 0.64 -4.64
CA ALA A 175 15.63 0.48 -3.37
C ALA A 175 14.10 0.65 -3.51
N HIS A 176 13.64 1.68 -4.23
CA HIS A 176 12.23 2.07 -4.30
C HIS A 176 11.43 1.24 -5.32
N ASN A 177 11.91 1.12 -6.56
CA ASN A 177 11.13 0.59 -7.69
C ASN A 177 11.29 -0.92 -7.85
N TYR A 178 12.39 -1.49 -7.38
CA TYR A 178 12.66 -2.91 -7.56
C TYR A 178 12.50 -3.67 -6.25
N ILE A 179 13.23 -3.27 -5.20
CA ILE A 179 13.20 -4.04 -3.94
C ILE A 179 11.91 -3.77 -3.16
N ALA A 180 11.67 -2.53 -2.76
CA ALA A 180 10.52 -2.16 -1.96
C ALA A 180 9.20 -2.45 -2.67
N GLN A 181 9.14 -2.19 -3.98
CA GLN A 181 7.94 -2.45 -4.77
C GLN A 181 7.64 -3.95 -4.89
N SER A 182 8.62 -4.79 -5.18
CA SER A 182 8.40 -6.25 -5.21
C SER A 182 8.01 -6.80 -3.84
N LEU A 183 8.66 -6.34 -2.76
CA LEU A 183 8.29 -6.74 -1.40
C LEU A 183 6.89 -6.28 -1.02
N SER A 184 6.43 -5.12 -1.53
CA SER A 184 5.07 -4.64 -1.29
C SER A 184 4.02 -5.59 -1.88
N ILE A 185 4.28 -6.21 -3.03
CA ILE A 185 3.36 -7.19 -3.62
C ILE A 185 3.23 -8.41 -2.70
N VAL A 186 4.35 -8.92 -2.20
CA VAL A 186 4.37 -10.04 -1.24
C VAL A 186 3.61 -9.66 0.04
N ALA A 187 3.81 -8.44 0.55
CA ALA A 187 3.10 -7.93 1.71
C ALA A 187 1.58 -7.83 1.47
N LEU A 188 1.15 -7.33 0.30
CA LEU A 188 -0.27 -7.24 -0.06
C LEU A 188 -0.91 -8.63 -0.07
N VAL A 189 -0.26 -9.64 -0.66
CA VAL A 189 -0.74 -11.04 -0.64
C VAL A 189 -0.84 -11.55 0.80
N GLY A 190 0.17 -11.27 1.63
CA GLY A 190 0.16 -11.63 3.05
C GLY A 190 -1.00 -10.98 3.83
N ILE A 191 -1.26 -9.69 3.61
CA ILE A 191 -2.37 -8.96 4.25
C ILE A 191 -3.71 -9.54 3.78
N THR A 192 -3.88 -9.79 2.48
CA THR A 192 -5.09 -10.44 1.94
C THR A 192 -5.32 -11.80 2.60
N TYR A 193 -4.28 -12.63 2.72
CA TYR A 193 -4.38 -13.92 3.40
C TYR A 193 -4.82 -13.79 4.86
N LEU A 194 -4.23 -12.85 5.61
CA LEU A 194 -4.62 -12.57 7.00
C LEU A 194 -6.07 -12.09 7.09
N LEU A 195 -6.50 -11.26 6.15
CA LEU A 195 -7.87 -10.76 6.07
C LEU A 195 -8.87 -11.88 5.80
N VAL A 196 -8.62 -12.75 4.82
CA VAL A 196 -9.47 -13.92 4.53
C VAL A 196 -9.63 -14.83 5.75
N LYS A 197 -8.59 -14.95 6.57
CA LYS A 197 -8.67 -15.74 7.82
C LYS A 197 -9.64 -15.14 8.85
N ILE A 198 -9.79 -13.82 8.89
CA ILE A 198 -10.65 -13.10 9.86
C ILE A 198 -12.05 -12.83 9.26
N LEU A 199 -12.09 -12.53 7.97
CA LEU A 199 -13.21 -12.13 7.14
C LEU A 199 -13.18 -12.89 5.80
N PRO A 200 -13.61 -14.18 5.76
CA PRO A 200 -13.76 -14.93 4.51
C PRO A 200 -14.71 -14.24 3.52
N GLU A 201 -15.61 -13.36 3.97
CA GLU A 201 -16.52 -12.57 3.13
C GLU A 201 -15.78 -11.63 2.15
N ILE A 202 -14.46 -11.47 2.30
CA ILE A 202 -13.60 -10.74 1.35
C ILE A 202 -13.34 -11.53 0.05
N LEU A 203 -13.57 -12.84 0.04
CA LEU A 203 -13.38 -13.67 -1.16
C LEU A 203 -14.39 -13.31 -2.26
N GLU A 204 -15.64 -13.01 -1.92
CA GLU A 204 -16.69 -12.61 -2.86
C GLU A 204 -16.28 -11.41 -3.76
N PRO A 205 -15.89 -10.24 -3.22
CA PRO A 205 -15.40 -9.15 -4.06
C PRO A 205 -14.06 -9.46 -4.76
N LEU A 206 -13.28 -10.44 -4.29
CA LEU A 206 -12.03 -10.84 -4.95
C LEU A 206 -12.33 -11.67 -6.21
N GLU A 207 -13.29 -12.60 -6.13
CA GLU A 207 -13.80 -13.37 -7.27
C GLU A 207 -14.34 -12.47 -8.37
N ASP A 208 -15.09 -11.43 -8.00
CA ASP A 208 -15.60 -10.44 -8.97
C ASP A 208 -14.47 -9.71 -9.69
N VAL A 209 -13.42 -9.29 -8.98
CA VAL A 209 -12.26 -8.63 -9.61
C VAL A 209 -11.55 -9.60 -10.53
N LEU A 210 -11.37 -10.85 -10.12
CA LEU A 210 -10.69 -11.86 -10.91
C LEU A 210 -11.49 -12.22 -12.17
N PHE A 211 -12.81 -12.27 -12.07
CA PHE A 211 -13.72 -12.41 -13.20
C PHE A 211 -13.60 -11.23 -14.16
N VAL A 212 -13.64 -9.97 -13.68
CA VAL A 212 -13.52 -8.80 -14.54
C VAL A 212 -12.18 -8.77 -15.30
N LEU A 213 -11.11 -9.27 -14.68
CA LEU A 213 -9.78 -9.30 -15.29
C LEU A 213 -9.55 -10.45 -16.26
N THR A 214 -10.16 -11.61 -16.03
CA THR A 214 -9.85 -12.84 -16.77
C THR A 214 -11.00 -13.39 -17.60
N GLY A 215 -12.24 -12.95 -17.33
CA GLY A 215 -13.47 -13.46 -17.93
C GLY A 215 -13.91 -14.84 -17.43
N ASN A 216 -13.19 -15.44 -16.49
CA ASN A 216 -13.50 -16.77 -15.94
C ASN A 216 -14.14 -16.64 -14.55
N GLU A 217 -15.05 -17.56 -14.22
CA GLU A 217 -15.57 -17.70 -12.86
C GLU A 217 -14.56 -18.45 -11.98
N TYR A 218 -14.42 -17.99 -10.74
CA TYR A 218 -13.56 -18.61 -9.74
C TYR A 218 -14.37 -18.80 -8.46
N ASP A 219 -14.23 -19.96 -7.85
CA ASP A 219 -14.72 -20.24 -6.51
C ASP A 219 -13.51 -20.29 -5.56
N LEU A 220 -13.22 -19.15 -4.92
CA LEU A 220 -12.13 -19.04 -3.98
C LEU A 220 -12.50 -19.59 -2.61
N PHE A 221 -13.79 -19.68 -2.28
CA PHE A 221 -14.25 -20.31 -1.06
C PHE A 221 -13.90 -21.81 -1.07
N GLU A 222 -14.26 -22.52 -2.15
CA GLU A 222 -13.91 -23.92 -2.35
C GLU A 222 -12.38 -24.11 -2.39
N ALA A 223 -11.68 -23.29 -3.19
CA ALA A 223 -10.23 -23.39 -3.34
C ALA A 223 -9.45 -23.17 -2.03
N LEU A 224 -9.99 -22.40 -1.10
CA LEU A 224 -9.38 -22.10 0.21
C LEU A 224 -9.98 -22.91 1.36
N GLY A 225 -10.90 -23.85 1.07
CA GLY A 225 -11.58 -24.68 2.07
C GLY A 225 -12.33 -23.84 3.10
N LYS A 226 -13.01 -22.77 2.64
CA LYS A 226 -13.83 -21.88 3.46
C LYS A 226 -15.29 -22.10 3.14
N ASP A 227 -16.10 -22.23 4.19
CA ASP A 227 -17.55 -22.30 4.02
C ASP A 227 -18.05 -20.99 3.39
N GLU A 228 -18.88 -21.09 2.35
CA GLU A 228 -19.60 -19.94 1.80
C GLU A 228 -20.45 -19.32 2.91
N VAL A 229 -20.03 -18.17 3.43
CA VAL A 229 -20.86 -17.40 4.37
C VAL A 229 -21.80 -16.54 3.51
N ARG A 230 -22.88 -17.15 3.02
CA ARG A 230 -23.94 -16.42 2.31
C ARG A 230 -24.59 -15.36 3.21
N ALA A 231 -25.07 -14.30 2.56
CA ALA A 231 -25.57 -13.07 3.19
C ALA A 231 -26.89 -13.21 3.99
N ASP A 232 -27.35 -14.43 4.27
CA ASP A 232 -28.59 -14.75 4.99
C ASP A 232 -28.37 -15.22 6.44
N GLY A 233 -27.12 -15.42 6.89
CA GLY A 233 -26.83 -15.54 8.32
C GLY A 233 -27.19 -16.88 8.96
N GLY A 234 -27.08 -17.98 8.22
CA GLY A 234 -27.13 -19.34 8.79
C GLY A 234 -26.09 -20.27 8.15
N PRO A 235 -25.42 -21.17 8.90
CA PRO A 235 -24.66 -22.25 8.31
C PRO A 235 -25.62 -23.32 7.75
N ASP A 236 -25.37 -23.79 6.53
CA ASP A 236 -26.03 -24.98 6.01
C ASP A 236 -25.55 -26.21 6.78
N GLN A 237 -26.45 -26.75 7.59
CA GLN A 237 -26.43 -28.18 7.89
C GLN A 237 -26.96 -28.91 6.65
N GLN A 238 -26.07 -29.64 5.98
CA GLN A 238 -26.38 -30.95 5.38
C GLN A 238 -25.10 -31.76 5.16
#